data_AF-A0A2V7X542-F1
#
_entry.id   AF-A0A2V7X542-F1
#
_cell.length_a   1.000
_cell.length_b   1.000
_cell.length_c   1.000
_cell.angle_alpha   90.00
_cell.angle_beta   90.00
_cell.angle_gamma   90.00
#
_symmetry.space_group_name_H-M   'P 1'
#
loop_
_entity.id
_entity.type
_entity.pdbx_description
1 polymer ?
#
loop_
_entity_poly.entity_id
_entity_poly.type
_entity_poly.pdbx_seq_one_letter_code
_entity_poly.pdbx_strand_id
1 'polypeptide(L)'
;MALGRIPAAVTAPFFHIAPARPGSFRWSGTRTLIFTAADPAHLPYATRYDVTIDATATSARGAALGRPYTFSFTTPTLRLLQTTWSRREGRHDRPVVL
;
A
#
# COMPACT_ATOMS: atom_id res chain seq x y z
N MET A 1 19.97 -23.04 24.53
CA MET A 1 19.59 -22.31 23.30
C MET A 1 18.08 -22.10 23.33
N ALA A 2 17.61 -20.88 23.57
CA ALA A 2 16.18 -20.58 23.49
C ALA A 2 15.87 -20.11 22.07
N LEU A 3 15.11 -20.90 21.30
CA LEU A 3 14.50 -20.41 20.06
C LEU A 3 13.65 -19.19 20.42
N GLY A 4 13.98 -18.04 19.83
CA GLY A 4 13.27 -16.78 20.05
C GLY A 4 11.78 -16.96 19.80
N ARG A 5 10.97 -16.58 20.78
CA ARG A 5 9.51 -16.55 20.71
C ARG A 5 9.09 -15.81 19.45
N ILE A 6 8.45 -16.50 18.51
CA ILE A 6 7.82 -15.87 17.34
C ILE A 6 6.85 -14.83 17.90
N PRO A 7 6.97 -13.52 17.57
CA PRO A 7 6.03 -12.54 18.08
C PRO A 7 4.63 -12.91 17.62
N ALA A 8 3.66 -12.85 18.54
CA ALA A 8 2.27 -13.10 18.21
C ALA A 8 1.82 -12.18 17.06
N ALA A 9 1.00 -12.70 16.16
CA ALA A 9 0.46 -11.93 15.04
C ALA A 9 -0.26 -10.68 15.58
N VAL A 10 0.15 -9.50 15.11
CA VAL A 10 -0.48 -8.23 15.48
C VAL A 10 -1.77 -8.09 14.70
N THR A 11 -2.89 -7.87 15.39
CA THR A 11 -4.19 -7.59 14.78
C THR A 11 -4.52 -6.11 14.93
N ALA A 12 -5.19 -5.53 13.94
CA ALA A 12 -5.60 -4.13 13.95
C ALA A 12 -7.04 -4.00 13.38
N PRO A 13 -8.07 -4.38 14.14
CA PRO A 13 -9.47 -4.33 13.67
C PRO A 13 -9.98 -2.90 13.43
N PHE A 14 -9.28 -1.90 13.95
CA PHE A 14 -9.56 -0.47 13.77
C PHE A 14 -8.95 0.12 12.48
N PHE A 15 -8.20 -0.68 11.70
CA PHE A 15 -7.56 -0.23 10.46
C PHE A 15 -8.40 -0.66 9.26
N HIS A 16 -8.72 0.31 8.40
CA HIS A 16 -9.43 0.09 7.14
C HIS A 16 -8.65 0.72 6.00
N ILE A 17 -8.55 0.01 4.87
CA ILE A 17 -7.97 0.51 3.63
C ILE A 17 -8.90 0.20 2.45
N ALA A 18 -9.14 1.18 1.59
CA ALA A 18 -9.91 1.04 0.37
C ALA A 18 -9.07 1.52 -0.83
N PRO A 19 -8.89 0.71 -1.91
CA PRO A 19 -9.34 -0.68 -2.06
C PRO A 19 -8.72 -1.64 -1.03
N ALA A 20 -9.48 -2.66 -0.64
CA ALA A 20 -9.04 -3.64 0.35
C ALA A 20 -7.78 -4.39 -0.13
N ARG A 21 -6.80 -4.55 0.78
CA ARG A 21 -5.57 -5.31 0.52
C ARG A 21 -5.28 -6.26 1.68
N PRO A 22 -5.05 -7.56 1.42
CA PRO A 22 -4.54 -8.44 2.44
C PRO A 22 -3.13 -8.01 2.82
N GLY A 23 -2.74 -8.27 4.08
CA GLY A 23 -1.43 -7.91 4.58
C GLY A 23 -1.23 -8.32 6.03
N SER A 24 -0.13 -7.86 6.60
CA SER A 24 0.25 -8.15 7.98
C SER A 24 0.66 -6.87 8.70
N PHE A 25 0.52 -6.89 10.01
CA PHE A 25 0.95 -5.80 10.88
C PHE A 25 2.18 -6.19 11.68
N ARG A 26 3.04 -5.20 11.94
CA ARG A 26 4.12 -5.30 12.91
C ARG A 26 4.34 -3.98 13.62
N TRP A 27 4.73 -4.05 14.89
CA TRP A 27 5.20 -2.88 15.61
C TRP A 27 6.68 -2.61 15.30
N SER A 28 7.00 -1.35 15.07
CA SER A 28 8.37 -0.83 15.06
C SER A 28 8.51 0.10 16.27
N GLY A 29 9.17 -0.40 17.31
CA GLY A 29 9.19 0.26 18.62
C GLY A 29 7.81 0.25 19.29
N THR A 30 7.52 1.29 20.08
CA THR A 30 6.29 1.38 20.90
C THR A 30 5.21 2.29 20.32
N ARG A 31 5.51 2.98 19.21
CA ARG A 31 4.68 4.08 18.68
C ARG A 31 4.35 3.99 17.19
N THR A 32 4.94 3.03 16.46
CA THR A 32 4.77 2.91 15.01
C THR A 32 4.25 1.53 14.67
N LEU A 33 3.01 1.47 14.17
CA LEU A 33 2.43 0.27 13.58
C LEU A 33 2.65 0.31 12.06
N ILE A 34 3.21 -0.75 11.50
CA ILE A 34 3.50 -0.88 10.08
C ILE A 34 2.57 -1.93 9.50
N PHE A 35 1.81 -1.55 8.48
CA PHE A 35 1.09 -2.46 7.61
C PHE A 35 1.95 -2.78 6.38
N THR A 36 2.09 -4.07 6.07
CA THR A 36 2.73 -4.55 4.85
C THR A 36 1.69 -5.35 4.06
N ALA A 37 1.36 -4.90 2.85
CA ALA A 37 0.51 -5.67 1.94
C ALA A 37 1.14 -7.04 1.64
N ALA A 38 0.31 -8.07 1.43
CA ALA A 38 0.78 -9.43 1.16
C ALA A 38 1.61 -9.52 -0.13
N ASP A 39 1.29 -8.68 -1.11
CA ASP A 39 2.04 -8.54 -2.36
C ASP A 39 2.36 -7.05 -2.63
N PRO A 40 3.43 -6.51 -2.01
CA PRO A 40 3.77 -5.09 -2.14
C PRO A 40 4.35 -4.75 -3.51
N ALA A 41 4.84 -5.73 -4.27
CA ALA A 41 5.43 -5.52 -5.59
C ALA A 41 4.36 -5.30 -6.68
N HIS A 42 3.13 -5.78 -6.46
CA HIS A 42 2.05 -5.72 -7.45
C HIS A 42 0.84 -4.91 -6.98
N LEU A 43 1.08 -3.81 -6.26
CA LEU A 43 0.02 -2.84 -6.02
C LEU A 43 -0.42 -2.21 -7.34
N PRO A 44 -1.73 -2.14 -7.64
CA PRO A 44 -2.21 -1.45 -8.83
C PRO A 44 -1.68 -0.02 -8.92
N TYR A 45 -1.17 0.34 -10.09
CA TYR A 45 -0.69 1.68 -10.42
C TYR A 45 -1.85 2.67 -10.52
N ALA A 46 -1.54 3.96 -10.45
CA ALA A 46 -2.51 5.05 -10.56
C ALA A 46 -3.77 4.87 -9.68
N THR A 47 -3.61 4.19 -8.54
CA THR A 47 -4.73 3.82 -7.66
C THR A 47 -4.64 4.63 -6.38
N ARG A 48 -5.72 5.36 -6.10
CA ARG A 48 -5.90 6.05 -4.82
C ARG A 48 -6.30 5.03 -3.76
N TYR A 49 -5.62 5.10 -2.62
CA TYR A 49 -5.95 4.39 -1.41
C TYR A 49 -6.40 5.38 -0.34
N ASP A 50 -7.56 5.13 0.25
CA ASP A 50 -8.07 5.82 1.43
C ASP A 50 -7.90 4.91 2.64
N VAL A 51 -7.28 5.44 3.69
CA VAL A 51 -6.99 4.72 4.94
C VAL A 51 -7.71 5.40 6.08
N THR A 52 -8.44 4.61 6.88
CA THR A 52 -9.14 5.08 8.07
C THR A 52 -8.70 4.28 9.29
N ILE A 53 -8.41 5.01 10.37
CA ILE A 53 -8.14 4.48 11.70
C ILE A 53 -9.33 4.86 12.58
N ASP A 54 -10.04 3.86 13.11
CA ASP A 54 -11.22 4.09 13.93
C ASP A 54 -10.86 4.80 15.25
N ALA A 55 -11.81 5.56 15.79
CA ALA A 55 -11.68 6.22 17.10
C ALA A 55 -11.40 5.23 18.26
N THR A 56 -11.74 3.96 18.06
CA THR A 56 -11.57 2.86 19.01
C THR A 56 -10.14 2.31 19.06
N ALA A 57 -9.24 2.76 18.16
CA ALA A 57 -7.84 2.38 18.21
C ALA A 57 -7.24 2.75 19.58
N THR A 58 -6.64 1.77 20.26
CA THR A 58 -6.05 1.94 21.59
C THR A 58 -4.53 1.88 21.55
N SER A 59 -3.90 2.75 22.33
CA SER A 59 -2.46 2.66 22.62
C SER A 59 -2.15 1.45 23.50
N ALA A 60 -0.87 1.08 23.61
CA ALA A 60 -0.43 0.03 24.53
C ALA A 60 -0.78 0.29 26.02
N ARG A 61 -1.11 1.54 26.38
CA ARG A 61 -1.56 1.93 27.73
C ARG A 61 -3.09 2.04 27.85
N GLY A 62 -3.84 1.64 26.83
CA GLY A 62 -5.31 1.60 26.84
C GLY A 62 -6.01 2.91 26.45
N ALA A 63 -5.28 4.02 26.27
CA ALA A 63 -5.88 5.27 25.81
C ALA A 63 -6.40 5.11 24.37
N ALA A 64 -7.67 5.47 24.14
CA ALA A 64 -8.30 5.46 22.82
C ALA A 64 -8.00 6.74 22.03
N LEU A 65 -8.02 6.64 20.70
CA LEU A 65 -7.82 7.77 19.79
C LEU A 65 -8.92 8.83 19.91
N GLY A 66 -10.14 8.42 20.23
CA GLY A 66 -11.28 9.30 20.53
C GLY A 66 -11.97 9.92 19.31
N ARG A 67 -11.27 10.03 18.18
CA ARG A 67 -11.83 10.45 16.87
C ARG A 67 -11.18 9.62 15.75
N PRO A 68 -11.89 9.29 14.67
CA PRO A 68 -11.29 8.60 13.55
C PRO A 68 -10.24 9.49 12.87
N TYR A 69 -9.19 8.88 12.35
CA TYR A 69 -8.17 9.54 11.55
C TYR A 69 -8.15 8.96 10.14
N THR A 70 -8.24 9.82 9.13
CA THR A 70 -8.28 9.41 7.72
C THR A 70 -7.21 10.14 6.93
N PHE A 71 -6.53 9.41 6.06
CA PHE A 71 -5.60 9.96 5.08
C PHE A 71 -5.66 9.15 3.79
N SER A 72 -5.11 9.72 2.71
CA SER A 72 -5.09 9.06 1.40
C SER A 72 -3.72 9.17 0.75
N PHE A 73 -3.37 8.19 -0.06
CA PHE A 73 -2.19 8.23 -0.93
C PHE A 73 -2.54 7.64 -2.30
N THR A 74 -1.73 7.93 -3.33
CA THR A 74 -1.93 7.38 -4.68
C THR A 74 -0.67 6.65 -5.10
N THR A 75 -0.81 5.43 -5.61
CA THR A 75 0.33 4.71 -6.19
C THR A 75 0.83 5.45 -7.44
N PRO A 76 2.13 5.32 -7.79
CA PRO A 76 2.67 6.00 -8.96
C PRO A 76 1.83 5.75 -10.21
N THR A 77 1.65 6.77 -11.04
CA THR A 77 1.09 6.61 -12.38
C THR A 77 2.13 5.95 -13.27
N LEU A 78 1.67 5.15 -14.26
CA LEU A 78 2.57 4.61 -15.28
C LEU A 78 3.31 5.77 -15.96
N ARG A 79 4.64 5.66 -16.02
CA ARG A 79 5.48 6.55 -16.81
C ARG A 79 5.95 5.79 -18.05
N LEU A 80 5.53 6.26 -19.22
CA LEU A 80 6.08 5.79 -20.47
C LEU A 80 7.54 6.24 -20.55
N LEU A 81 8.47 5.30 -20.42
CA LEU A 81 9.90 5.60 -20.47
C LEU A 81 10.39 5.75 -21.91
N GLN A 82 9.92 4.88 -22.81
CA GLN A 82 10.32 4.90 -24.20
C GLN A 82 9.30 4.17 -25.07
N THR A 83 8.94 4.76 -26.21
CA THR A 83 8.29 4.04 -27.31
C THR A 83 9.35 3.74 -28.35
N THR A 84 9.87 2.52 -28.39
CA THR A 84 10.68 2.08 -29.52
C THR A 84 9.75 1.73 -30.66
N TRP A 85 9.83 2.48 -31.75
CA TRP A 85 9.33 2.02 -33.02
C TRP A 85 10.24 0.86 -33.46
N SER A 86 9.76 -0.38 -33.44
CA SER A 86 10.42 -1.42 -34.22
C SER A 86 9.92 -1.28 -35.67
N ARG A 87 10.55 -0.41 -36.49
CA ARG A 87 10.40 -0.64 -37.94
C ARG A 87 11.04 -1.99 -38.21
N ARG A 88 10.20 -2.94 -38.58
CA ARG A 88 10.55 -3.73 -39.75
C ARG A 88 10.16 -2.89 -40.97
N GLU A 89 11.15 -2.57 -41.79
CA GLU A 89 11.07 -1.96 -43.12
C GLU A 89 10.77 -0.45 -43.26
N GLY A 90 11.67 0.21 -43.98
CA GLY A 90 11.60 1.61 -44.35
C GLY A 90 10.55 1.89 -45.41
N ARG A 91 9.36 2.37 -45.01
CA ARG A 91 8.43 3.05 -45.91
C ARG A 91 7.80 4.27 -45.22
N HIS A 92 7.86 5.42 -45.89
CA HIS A 92 7.69 6.76 -45.31
C HIS A 92 6.28 7.37 -45.44
N ASP A 93 5.23 6.58 -45.67
CA ASP A 93 4.00 7.18 -46.20
C ASP A 93 2.68 6.68 -45.59
N ARG A 94 2.54 6.78 -44.26
CA ARG A 94 1.23 6.71 -43.58
C ARG A 94 1.23 7.57 -42.30
N PRO A 95 0.14 8.29 -42.01
CA PRO A 95 -0.02 9.00 -40.74
C PRO A 95 -0.20 8.02 -39.58
N VAL A 96 0.44 8.32 -38.45
CA VAL A 96 0.31 7.58 -37.19
C VAL A 96 -1.09 7.81 -36.62
N VAL A 97 -1.81 6.73 -36.36
CA VAL A 97 -3.06 6.76 -35.57
C VAL A 97 -2.73 6.17 -34.20
N LEU A 98 -3.08 6.93 -33.14
CA LEU A 98 -2.93 6.55 -31.72
C LEU A 98 -3.96 5.48 -31.33
#